data_AF-A0A937P0C0-F1
#
_entry.id   AF-A0A937P0C0-F1
#
_cell.length_a   1.000
_cell.length_b   1.000
_cell.length_c   1.000
_cell.angle_alpha   90.00
_cell.angle_beta   90.00
_cell.angle_gamma   90.00
#
_symmetry.space_group_name_H-M   'P 1'
#
loop_
_entity.id
_entity.type
_entity.pdbx_description
1 polymer ?
#
loop_
_entity_poly.entity_id
_entity_poly.type
_entity_poly.pdbx_seq_one_letter_code
_entity_poly.pdbx_strand_id
1 'polypeptide(L)'
;MTLKAGTISNMSNSLAKAMEEAFLEAWPSVMDTQKPEVNDHLRLMFIAVSQGVIKHLKENPESFKVKIYHEGSSDYKGKIDEIQTEGELY
;
A
#
# COMPACT_ATOMS: atom_id res chain seq x y z
N MET A 1 1.96 3.02 -19.94
CA MET A 1 0.96 4.04 -19.55
C MET A 1 1.28 4.50 -18.15
N THR A 2 1.40 5.82 -17.97
CA THR A 2 1.86 6.46 -16.73
C THR A 2 0.74 6.38 -15.72
N LEU A 3 0.99 5.77 -14.56
CA LEU A 3 0.18 5.98 -13.37
C LEU A 3 -0.01 7.49 -13.23
N LYS A 4 -1.24 7.99 -13.47
CA LYS A 4 -1.55 9.36 -13.11
C LYS A 4 -1.40 9.38 -11.60
N ALA A 5 -0.33 10.02 -11.12
CA ALA A 5 -0.20 10.32 -9.71
C ALA A 5 -1.52 10.98 -9.32
N GLY A 6 -2.32 10.27 -8.51
CA GLY A 6 -3.56 10.80 -8.00
C GLY A 6 -3.25 12.18 -7.47
N THR A 7 -4.02 13.18 -7.89
CA THR A 7 -3.95 14.51 -7.31
C THR A 7 -3.87 14.34 -5.79
N ILE A 8 -2.82 14.90 -5.18
CA ILE A 8 -2.50 14.82 -3.73
C ILE A 8 -3.68 15.29 -2.86
N SER A 9 -4.75 15.81 -3.46
CA SER A 9 -5.94 16.34 -2.81
C SER A 9 -6.81 15.28 -2.12
N ASN A 10 -6.65 13.98 -2.36
CA ASN A 10 -7.50 12.98 -1.70
C ASN A 10 -6.79 11.64 -1.44
N MET A 11 -6.08 11.56 -0.30
CA MET A 11 -5.35 10.36 0.14
C MET A 11 -6.24 9.30 0.81
N SER A 12 -7.55 9.57 0.97
CA SER A 12 -8.48 8.83 1.82
C SER A 12 -8.49 7.30 1.62
N ASN A 13 -8.20 6.82 0.40
CA ASN A 13 -8.13 5.39 0.06
C ASN A 13 -6.75 4.97 -0.48
N SER A 14 -5.68 5.70 -0.11
CA SER A 14 -4.33 5.42 -0.58
C SER A 14 -3.53 4.56 0.40
N LEU A 15 -2.56 3.79 -0.13
CA LEU A 15 -1.58 3.06 0.69
C LEU A 15 -0.89 3.98 1.72
N ALA A 16 -0.63 5.22 1.34
CA ALA A 16 0.00 6.21 2.21
C ALA A 16 -0.87 6.59 3.40
N LYS A 17 -2.20 6.67 3.23
CA LYS A 17 -3.13 6.89 4.34
C LYS A 17 -3.21 5.68 5.27
N ALA A 18 -3.26 4.47 4.71
CA ALA A 18 -3.23 3.25 5.51
C ALA A 18 -1.92 3.14 6.33
N MET A 19 -0.78 3.53 5.75
CA MET A 19 0.50 3.59 6.47
C MET A 19 0.51 4.64 7.59
N GLU A 20 -0.07 5.82 7.34
CA GLU A 20 -0.22 6.87 8.36
C GLU A 20 -1.06 6.38 9.55
N GLU A 21 -2.20 5.72 9.28
CA GLU A 21 -3.08 5.17 10.31
C GLU A 21 -2.38 4.09 11.12
N ALA A 22 -1.73 3.13 10.45
CA ALA A 22 -0.95 2.08 11.11
C ALA A 22 0.18 2.65 11.98
N PHE A 23 0.85 3.71 11.51
CA PHE A 23 1.89 4.39 12.28
C PHE A 23 1.34 5.04 13.56
N LEU A 24 0.20 5.72 13.47
CA LEU A 24 -0.45 6.35 14.63
C LEU A 24 -1.08 5.33 15.60
N GLU A 25 -1.50 4.17 15.10
CA GLU A 25 -1.99 3.04 15.89
C GLU A 25 -0.87 2.35 16.67
N ALA A 26 0.29 2.15 16.03
CA ALA A 26 1.46 1.54 16.66
C ALA A 26 2.20 2.50 17.61
N TRP A 27 2.01 3.82 17.47
CA TRP A 27 2.70 4.81 18.30
C TRP A 27 2.64 4.54 19.82
N PRO A 28 1.46 4.37 20.47
CA PRO A 28 1.39 4.18 21.92
C PRO A 28 1.98 2.86 22.42
N SER A 29 2.22 1.86 21.55
CA SER A 29 2.84 0.60 21.95
C SER A 29 4.36 0.62 21.83
N VAL A 30 4.93 1.59 21.11
CA VAL A 30 6.37 1.70 20.84
C VAL A 30 6.98 2.94 21.50
N MET A 31 6.22 4.02 21.62
CA MET A 31 6.69 5.33 22.06
C MET A 31 5.93 5.78 23.31
N ASP A 32 6.65 6.23 24.33
CA ASP A 32 6.08 6.79 25.56
C ASP A 32 5.75 8.30 25.46
N THR A 33 5.81 8.86 24.25
CA THR A 33 5.58 10.29 24.00
C THR A 33 4.23 10.54 23.32
N GLN A 34 3.79 11.80 23.34
CA GLN A 34 2.60 12.22 22.59
C GLN A 34 2.73 11.86 21.10
N LYS A 35 1.60 11.46 20.49
CA LYS A 35 1.52 11.17 19.06
C LYS A 35 1.92 12.40 18.24
N PRO A 36 2.70 12.24 17.17
CA PRO A 36 3.08 13.34 16.31
C PRO A 36 1.85 13.87 15.56
N GLU A 37 1.82 15.18 15.34
CA GLU A 37 0.83 15.80 14.48
C GLU A 37 1.10 15.42 13.01
N VAL A 38 0.04 15.07 12.28
CA VAL A 38 0.12 14.78 10.86
C VAL A 38 0.27 16.08 10.08
N ASN A 39 1.53 16.45 9.81
CA ASN A 39 1.89 17.58 8.97
C ASN A 39 2.28 17.13 7.54
N ASP A 40 2.46 18.10 6.64
CA ASP A 40 2.75 17.83 5.23
C ASP A 40 4.07 17.06 5.02
N HIS A 41 5.07 17.25 5.88
CA HIS A 41 6.31 16.47 5.82
C HIS A 41 6.08 14.99 6.16
N LEU A 42 5.30 14.70 7.20
CA LEU A 42 4.96 13.33 7.58
C LEU A 42 4.11 12.65 6.50
N ARG A 43 3.16 13.39 5.90
CA ARG A 43 2.39 12.91 4.75
C ARG A 43 3.27 12.60 3.55
N LEU A 44 4.21 13.50 3.21
CA LEU A 44 5.15 13.31 2.12
C LEU A 44 6.01 12.05 2.34
N MET A 45 6.43 11.79 3.58
CA MET A 45 7.15 10.58 3.93
C MET A 45 6.34 9.32 3.62
N PHE A 46 5.07 9.25 4.06
CA PHE A 46 4.23 8.07 3.77
C PHE A 46 3.93 7.91 2.28
N ILE A 47 3.80 9.01 1.53
CA ILE A 47 3.69 8.97 0.07
C ILE A 47 4.95 8.37 -0.54
N ALA A 48 6.14 8.85 -0.16
CA ALA A 48 7.41 8.36 -0.69
C ALA A 48 7.62 6.87 -0.39
N VAL A 49 7.31 6.43 0.83
CA VAL A 49 7.39 5.02 1.22
C VAL A 49 6.40 4.19 0.40
N SER A 50 5.15 4.64 0.26
CA SER A 50 4.13 3.95 -0.54
C SER A 50 4.55 3.78 -1.99
N GLN A 51 5.09 4.84 -2.60
CA GLN A 51 5.60 4.80 -3.97
C GLN A 51 6.79 3.84 -4.11
N GLY A 52 7.70 3.83 -3.13
CA GLY A 52 8.82 2.90 -3.07
C GLY A 52 8.37 1.43 -2.99
N VAL A 53 7.36 1.14 -2.15
CA VAL A 53 6.76 -0.19 -2.03
C VAL A 53 6.15 -0.64 -3.36
N ILE A 54 5.29 0.19 -3.98
CA ILE A 54 4.68 -0.14 -5.27
C ILE A 54 5.74 -0.35 -6.36
N LYS A 55 6.77 0.50 -6.40
CA LYS A 55 7.89 0.36 -7.35
C LYS A 55 8.62 -0.96 -7.15
N HIS A 56 9.01 -1.29 -5.91
CA HIS A 56 9.71 -2.53 -5.59
C HIS A 56 8.89 -3.76 -5.99
N LEU A 57 7.60 -3.77 -5.66
CA LEU A 57 6.70 -4.88 -5.99
C LEU A 57 6.49 -5.04 -7.50
N LYS A 58 6.49 -3.93 -8.24
CA LYS A 58 6.45 -3.97 -9.71
C LYS A 58 7.72 -4.53 -10.32
N GLU A 59 8.88 -4.20 -9.75
CA GLU A 59 10.19 -4.68 -10.22
C GLU A 59 10.47 -6.13 -9.79
N ASN A 60 9.78 -6.62 -8.75
CA ASN A 60 10.01 -7.94 -8.13
C ASN A 60 8.66 -8.66 -7.87
N PRO A 61 7.86 -8.96 -8.91
CA PRO A 61 6.51 -9.50 -8.77
C PRO A 61 6.45 -10.85 -8.02
N GLU A 62 7.54 -11.62 -8.02
CA GLU A 62 7.69 -12.85 -7.23
C GLU A 62 7.63 -12.65 -5.71
N SER A 63 7.80 -11.40 -5.25
CA SER A 63 7.65 -11.04 -3.84
C SER A 63 6.19 -11.10 -3.37
N PHE A 64 5.22 -11.06 -4.30
CA PHE A 64 3.81 -11.27 -3.98
C PHE A 64 3.45 -12.76 -4.01
N LYS A 65 3.02 -13.28 -2.84
CA LYS A 65 2.36 -14.58 -2.75
C LYS A 65 0.86 -14.38 -2.83
N VAL A 66 0.24 -14.78 -3.94
CA VAL A 66 -1.23 -14.74 -4.10
C VAL A 66 -1.80 -16.12 -3.87
N LYS A 67 -2.84 -16.19 -3.04
CA LYS A 67 -3.64 -17.39 -2.86
C LYS A 67 -4.99 -17.16 -3.53
N ILE A 68 -5.31 -17.96 -4.54
CA ILE A 68 -6.57 -17.86 -5.26
C ILE A 68 -7.53 -18.87 -4.65
N TYR A 69 -8.64 -18.38 -4.10
CA TYR A 69 -9.73 -19.21 -3.62
C TYR A 69 -10.81 -19.30 -4.69
N HIS A 70 -11.10 -20.51 -5.16
CA HIS A 70 -12.23 -20.76 -6.05
C HIS A 70 -13.27 -21.52 -5.24
N GLU A 71 -14.52 -21.03 -5.17
CA GLU A 71 -15.60 -21.80 -4.56
C GLU A 71 -15.72 -23.14 -5.28
N GLY A 72 -15.42 -24.23 -4.56
CA GLY A 72 -15.60 -25.61 -5.04
C GLY A 72 -14.36 -26.45 -5.37
N SER A 73 -13.11 -25.95 -5.29
CA SER A 73 -11.94 -26.84 -5.38
C SER A 73 -10.66 -26.32 -4.71
N SER A 74 -9.83 -27.28 -4.32
CA SER A 74 -8.53 -27.22 -3.62
C SER A 74 -7.66 -25.99 -3.86
N ASP A 75 -7.06 -25.47 -2.78
CA ASP A 75 -6.07 -24.38 -2.74
C ASP A 75 -5.12 -24.39 -3.95
N TYR A 76 -5.31 -23.46 -4.90
CA TYR A 76 -4.37 -23.23 -6.00
C TYR A 76 -3.31 -22.22 -5.57
N LYS A 77 -2.04 -22.62 -5.64
CA LYS A 77 -0.90 -21.71 -5.50
C LYS A 77 -0.64 -21.05 -6.86
N GLY A 78 -0.97 -19.77 -6.99
CA GLY A 78 -0.65 -18.97 -8.17
C GLY A 78 0.65 -18.19 -7.97
N LYS A 79 1.38 -17.94 -9.06
CA LYS A 79 2.45 -16.94 -9.10
C LYS A 79 1.92 -15.71 -9.84
N ILE A 80 2.22 -14.51 -9.35
CA ILE A 80 1.97 -13.31 -10.14
C ILE A 80 2.99 -13.28 -11.27
N ASP A 81 2.51 -13.31 -12.51
CA ASP A 81 3.35 -13.16 -13.70
C ASP A 81 3.55 -11.68 -14.06
N GLU A 82 2.51 -10.85 -13.87
CA GLU A 82 2.57 -9.41 -14.10
C GLU A 82 1.55 -8.69 -13.21
N ILE A 83 1.93 -7.52 -12.65
CA ILE A 83 1.00 -6.60 -11.99
C ILE A 83 0.66 -5.49 -12.98
N GLN A 84 -0.51 -5.60 -13.62
CA GLN A 84 -1.03 -4.59 -14.54
C GLN A 84 -1.96 -3.60 -13.81
N THR A 85 -1.77 -2.30 -14.05
CA THR A 85 -2.53 -1.20 -13.43
C THR A 85 -3.70 -0.73 -14.29
N GLU A 86 -4.50 -1.66 -14.80
CA GLU A 86 -5.77 -1.36 -15.48
C GLU A 86 -6.91 -2.09 -14.76
N GLY A 87 -7.58 -1.36 -13.87
CA GLY A 87 -8.76 -1.84 -13.17
C GLY A 87 -9.39 -0.72 -12.34
N GLU A 88 -10.63 -0.34 -12.66
CA GLU A 88 -11.47 0.43 -11.76
C GLU A 88 -11.84 -0.50 -10.59
N LEU A 89 -11.46 -0.09 -9.37
CA LEU A 89 -11.88 -0.75 -8.14
C LEU A 89 -13.38 -0.44 -7.94
N TYR A 90 -14.24 -1.42 -8.18
CA TYR A 90 -15.63 -1.42 -7.68
C TYR A 90 -15.67 -1.85 -6.21
#